data_AF-D3UYS6-F1
#
_entry.id   AF-D3UYS6-F1
#
_cell.length_a   1.000
_cell.length_b   1.000
_cell.length_c   1.000
_cell.angle_alpha   90.00
_cell.angle_beta   90.00
_cell.angle_gamma   90.00
#
_symmetry.space_group_name_H-M   'P 1'
#
loop_
_entity.id
_entity.type
_entity.pdbx_description
1 polymer ?
#
loop_
_entity_poly.entity_id
_entity_poly.type
_entity_poly.pdbx_seq_one_letter_code
_entity_poly.pdbx_strand_id
1 'polypeptide(L)'
;MEFRNLTPFAVMNYSMLDVADTEHRVMVMKIGYQLLPDRRGHCLAELLPAPPLCLQDEYRGQMNASQVLQESDLAPFKPRCDVIVNGTAYAPDNRPCTAFPVRLHVQSKQGQTLLDKTLTVTGEREFIRDAGGQWQLTDPKPFSTLPLDYRYAFGGECKIQADDKAVAQLKESDRLTSAQRQQHPDGEKAPVAHAACETNPLGMGFITPWYANAKPLTRCPAPRISAPEVPFTAPHFAKQLAGTLSADTPACQPQGLGFLGRPWLPRRQLAGTYDADWRAPACHPAGASSVYFAAAARREDVARADAPRYVNARQRGADAASDLSAECENRAAHSGGGSAI
;
A
#
# COMPACT_ATOMS: atom_id res chain seq x y z
N MET A 1 -21.27 -31.70 -7.32
CA MET A 1 -21.51 -31.29 -5.92
C MET A 1 -21.97 -29.84 -5.91
N GLU A 2 -23.17 -29.63 -5.37
CA GLU A 2 -23.74 -28.32 -5.05
C GLU A 2 -23.02 -27.72 -3.84
N PHE A 3 -22.64 -26.44 -3.91
CA PHE A 3 -22.04 -25.74 -2.78
C PHE A 3 -23.14 -25.26 -1.84
N ARG A 4 -23.04 -25.62 -0.55
CA ARG A 4 -24.00 -25.23 0.48
C ARG A 4 -23.31 -24.45 1.59
N ASN A 5 -23.61 -23.16 1.73
CA ASN A 5 -23.14 -22.35 2.84
C ASN A 5 -23.98 -22.63 4.09
N LEU A 6 -23.37 -23.25 5.11
CA LEU A 6 -24.00 -23.51 6.42
C LEU A 6 -23.56 -22.50 7.49
N THR A 7 -22.83 -21.46 7.10
CA THR A 7 -22.33 -20.42 8.01
C THR A 7 -23.17 -19.16 7.90
N PRO A 8 -23.17 -18.27 8.90
CA PRO A 8 -23.83 -16.96 8.81
C PRO A 8 -23.03 -15.94 7.97
N PHE A 9 -21.92 -16.34 7.34
CA PHE A 9 -20.98 -15.44 6.68
C PHE A 9 -21.25 -15.31 5.18
N ALA A 10 -20.72 -14.24 4.59
CA ALA A 10 -20.71 -14.08 3.15
C ALA A 10 -19.69 -15.06 2.55
N VAL A 11 -20.17 -16.00 1.74
CA VAL A 11 -19.36 -17.06 1.13
C VAL A 11 -19.70 -17.18 -0.33
N MET A 12 -18.69 -17.41 -1.16
CA MET A 12 -18.85 -17.74 -2.56
C MET A 12 -17.88 -18.87 -2.94
N ASN A 13 -18.35 -19.77 -3.80
CA ASN A 13 -17.50 -20.73 -4.47
C ASN A 13 -17.40 -20.37 -5.96
N TYR A 14 -16.21 -20.47 -6.54
CA TYR A 14 -15.98 -20.25 -7.95
C TYR A 14 -14.86 -21.17 -8.44
N SER A 15 -14.78 -21.35 -9.75
CA SER A 15 -13.70 -22.08 -10.39
C SER A 15 -12.66 -21.10 -10.92
N MET A 16 -11.38 -21.48 -10.83
CA MET A 16 -10.29 -20.72 -11.40
C MET A 16 -9.26 -21.67 -12.00
N LEU A 17 -8.74 -21.33 -13.18
CA LEU A 17 -7.71 -22.09 -13.85
C LEU A 17 -6.34 -21.62 -13.37
N ASP A 18 -5.39 -22.55 -13.22
CA ASP A 18 -3.99 -22.20 -13.05
C ASP A 18 -3.27 -22.02 -14.40
N VAL A 19 -1.96 -21.77 -14.34
CA VAL A 19 -1.12 -21.59 -15.53
C VAL A 19 -0.99 -22.86 -16.40
N ALA A 20 -1.37 -24.02 -15.87
CA ALA A 20 -1.38 -25.31 -16.57
C ALA A 20 -2.80 -25.72 -17.01
N ASP A 21 -3.75 -24.77 -17.02
CA ASP A 21 -5.16 -24.99 -17.37
C ASP A 21 -5.86 -26.02 -16.46
N THR A 22 -5.33 -26.23 -15.25
CA THR A 22 -5.97 -27.10 -14.26
C THR A 22 -7.01 -26.29 -13.49
N GLU A 23 -8.24 -26.77 -13.47
CA GLU A 23 -9.34 -26.14 -12.75
C GLU A 23 -9.24 -26.40 -11.24
N HIS A 24 -9.23 -25.31 -10.47
CA HIS A 24 -9.28 -25.33 -9.02
C HIS A 24 -10.60 -24.75 -8.53
N ARG A 25 -11.21 -25.41 -7.54
CA ARG A 25 -12.38 -24.88 -6.84
C ARG A 25 -11.93 -24.01 -5.68
N VAL A 26 -12.23 -22.72 -5.77
CA VAL A 26 -11.88 -21.73 -4.76
C VAL A 26 -13.12 -21.37 -3.94
N MET A 27 -12.94 -21.31 -2.63
CA MET A 27 -13.96 -20.82 -1.70
C MET A 27 -13.44 -19.56 -1.01
N VAL A 28 -14.24 -18.50 -1.02
CA VAL A 28 -13.96 -17.26 -0.31
C VAL A 28 -15.02 -17.04 0.76
N MET A 29 -14.59 -16.71 1.97
CA MET A 29 -15.45 -16.40 3.11
C MET A 29 -14.99 -15.10 3.74
N LYS A 30 -15.93 -14.22 4.09
CA LYS A 30 -15.64 -12.94 4.72
C LYS A 30 -16.34 -12.79 6.04
N ILE A 31 -15.57 -12.37 7.04
CA ILE A 31 -16.03 -12.15 8.41
C ILE A 31 -15.60 -10.75 8.82
N GLY A 32 -16.52 -10.00 9.44
CA GLY A 32 -16.26 -8.67 9.96
C GLY A 32 -16.26 -8.67 11.48
N TYR A 33 -15.33 -7.93 12.09
CA TYR A 33 -15.29 -7.73 13.53
C TYR A 33 -15.15 -6.24 13.85
N GLN A 34 -15.74 -5.81 14.97
CA GLN A 34 -15.43 -4.56 15.62
C GLN A 34 -14.54 -4.84 16.83
N LEU A 35 -13.43 -4.12 16.93
CA LEU A 35 -12.53 -4.20 18.08
C LEU A 35 -12.96 -3.16 19.11
N LEU A 36 -13.36 -3.61 20.30
CA LEU A 36 -13.79 -2.78 21.41
C LEU A 36 -12.72 -2.81 22.51
N PRO A 37 -12.23 -1.65 22.99
CA PRO A 37 -11.24 -1.63 24.06
C PRO A 37 -11.84 -2.18 25.36
N ASP A 38 -11.08 -3.01 26.06
CA ASP A 38 -11.37 -3.43 27.42
C ASP A 38 -10.67 -2.52 28.45
N ARG A 39 -10.97 -2.73 29.74
CA ARG A 39 -10.40 -1.90 30.83
C ARG A 39 -8.90 -2.11 31.06
N ARG A 40 -8.30 -3.12 30.44
CA ARG A 40 -6.87 -3.48 30.56
C ARG A 40 -6.07 -3.06 29.33
N GLY A 41 -6.70 -2.36 28.38
CA GLY A 41 -6.07 -1.91 27.14
C GLY A 41 -6.15 -2.93 26.00
N HIS A 42 -6.62 -4.15 26.24
CA HIS A 42 -6.82 -5.12 25.16
C HIS A 42 -8.06 -4.76 24.33
N CYS A 43 -8.26 -5.45 23.21
CA CYS A 43 -9.48 -5.31 22.43
C CYS A 43 -10.25 -6.63 22.38
N LEU A 44 -11.55 -6.57 22.67
CA LEU A 44 -12.50 -7.64 22.40
C LEU A 44 -13.00 -7.52 20.95
N ALA A 45 -13.00 -8.64 20.23
CA ALA A 45 -13.55 -8.69 18.88
C ALA A 45 -15.04 -9.06 18.93
N GLU A 46 -15.91 -8.09 18.67
CA GLU A 46 -17.34 -8.30 18.50
C GLU A 46 -17.66 -8.61 17.04
N LEU A 47 -18.44 -9.66 16.80
CA LEU A 47 -18.80 -10.08 15.44
C LEU A 47 -19.78 -9.08 14.82
N LEU A 48 -19.47 -8.58 13.62
CA LEU A 48 -20.37 -7.74 12.85
C LEU A 48 -21.29 -8.60 11.96
N PRO A 49 -22.46 -8.04 11.53
CA PRO A 49 -23.20 -8.61 10.42
C PRO A 49 -22.28 -8.86 9.23
N ALA A 50 -22.47 -9.99 8.54
CA ALA A 50 -21.56 -10.44 7.49
C ALA A 50 -21.37 -9.36 6.42
N PRO A 51 -20.16 -8.77 6.29
CA PRO A 51 -19.90 -7.80 5.24
C PRO A 51 -19.96 -8.52 3.88
N PRO A 52 -20.48 -7.87 2.82
CA PRO A 52 -20.52 -8.48 1.50
C PRO A 52 -19.10 -8.74 0.96
N LEU A 53 -18.99 -9.74 0.08
CA LEU A 53 -17.76 -9.96 -0.67
C LEU A 53 -17.48 -8.75 -1.56
N CYS A 54 -16.23 -8.32 -1.56
CA CYS A 54 -15.70 -7.32 -2.46
C CYS A 54 -15.36 -8.03 -3.76
N LEU A 55 -16.10 -7.77 -4.84
CA LEU A 55 -15.88 -8.46 -6.12
C LEU A 55 -14.94 -7.67 -7.05
N GLN A 56 -14.76 -6.38 -6.78
CA GLN A 56 -13.94 -5.45 -7.56
C GLN A 56 -13.17 -4.52 -6.62
N ASP A 57 -11.97 -4.10 -7.01
CA ASP A 57 -11.15 -3.22 -6.19
C ASP A 57 -11.87 -1.88 -5.91
N GLU A 58 -11.88 -1.46 -4.65
CA GLU A 58 -12.44 -0.20 -4.16
C GLU A 58 -11.31 0.78 -3.85
N TYR A 59 -11.46 2.01 -4.33
CA TYR A 59 -10.47 3.08 -4.20
C TYR A 59 -11.01 4.19 -3.29
N ARG A 60 -10.10 4.92 -2.64
CA ARG A 60 -10.46 6.07 -1.80
C ARG A 60 -11.13 7.20 -2.60
N GLY A 61 -10.73 7.35 -3.85
CA GLY A 61 -11.30 8.29 -4.80
C GLY A 61 -11.23 7.69 -6.20
N GLN A 62 -10.65 8.42 -7.14
CA GLN A 62 -10.54 7.96 -8.52
C GLN A 62 -9.58 6.75 -8.64
N MET A 63 -10.00 5.74 -9.41
CA MET A 63 -9.17 4.59 -9.78
C MET A 63 -7.86 5.07 -10.43
N ASN A 64 -6.73 4.43 -10.07
CA ASN A 64 -5.37 4.77 -10.53
C ASN A 64 -4.84 6.17 -10.13
N ALA A 65 -5.64 7.00 -9.45
CA ALA A 65 -5.23 8.31 -8.95
C ALA A 65 -5.42 8.45 -7.42
N SER A 66 -5.77 7.36 -6.74
CA SER A 66 -5.96 7.31 -5.29
C SER A 66 -5.63 5.93 -4.71
N GLN A 67 -5.45 5.88 -3.39
CA GLN A 67 -5.13 4.66 -2.65
C GLN A 67 -6.25 3.61 -2.81
N VAL A 68 -5.85 2.34 -2.99
CA VAL A 68 -6.76 1.19 -2.90
C VAL A 68 -7.16 1.00 -1.44
N LEU A 69 -8.46 1.04 -1.15
CA LEU A 69 -9.01 0.80 0.19
C LEU A 69 -9.25 -0.68 0.43
N GLN A 70 -9.69 -1.39 -0.61
CA GLN A 70 -9.97 -2.82 -0.54
C GLN A 70 -9.78 -3.42 -1.93
N GLU A 71 -9.12 -4.56 -2.02
CA GLU A 71 -9.07 -5.34 -3.25
C GLU A 71 -10.21 -6.35 -3.32
N SER A 72 -10.47 -6.84 -4.53
CA SER A 72 -11.33 -7.99 -4.74
C SER A 72 -10.92 -9.15 -3.82
N ASP A 73 -11.91 -9.73 -3.15
CA ASP A 73 -11.75 -10.93 -2.33
C ASP A 73 -11.52 -12.17 -3.22
N LEU A 74 -11.65 -12.03 -4.55
CA LEU A 74 -11.45 -13.10 -5.52
C LEU A 74 -9.97 -13.20 -5.90
N ALA A 75 -9.29 -14.18 -5.33
CA ALA A 75 -7.92 -14.51 -5.66
C ALA A 75 -7.79 -16.03 -5.91
N PRO A 76 -6.98 -16.47 -6.89
CA PRO A 76 -6.82 -17.90 -7.19
C PRO A 76 -6.26 -18.65 -5.99
N PHE A 77 -5.07 -18.23 -5.54
CA PHE A 77 -4.35 -18.87 -4.45
C PHE A 77 -3.57 -17.84 -3.65
N LYS A 78 -3.87 -17.75 -2.35
CA LYS A 78 -3.14 -16.93 -1.39
C LYS A 78 -2.44 -17.82 -0.36
N PRO A 79 -1.15 -18.16 -0.55
CA PRO A 79 -0.41 -19.03 0.37
C PRO A 79 -0.10 -18.39 1.73
N ARG A 80 -0.41 -17.09 1.89
CA ARG A 80 -0.07 -16.30 3.07
C ARG A 80 -1.16 -15.29 3.38
N CYS A 81 -1.09 -14.72 4.58
CA CYS A 81 -2.01 -13.71 5.06
C CYS A 81 -1.45 -12.30 4.84
N ASP A 82 -2.26 -11.43 4.24
CA ASP A 82 -2.01 -10.00 4.16
C ASP A 82 -2.57 -9.32 5.42
N VAL A 83 -1.80 -8.40 6.02
CA VAL A 83 -2.29 -7.54 7.11
C VAL A 83 -2.30 -6.11 6.62
N ILE A 84 -3.50 -5.51 6.55
CA ILE A 84 -3.70 -4.18 5.97
C ILE A 84 -4.35 -3.24 6.99
N VAL A 85 -3.82 -2.02 7.08
CA VAL A 85 -4.32 -0.97 7.96
C VAL A 85 -4.79 0.22 7.13
N ASN A 86 -6.11 0.43 7.13
CA ASN A 86 -6.73 1.66 6.64
C ASN A 86 -7.02 2.57 7.85
N GLY A 87 -6.02 3.34 8.26
CA GLY A 87 -6.07 4.10 9.51
C GLY A 87 -5.54 5.52 9.42
N THR A 88 -5.64 6.23 10.54
CA THR A 88 -5.02 7.54 10.78
C THR A 88 -4.13 7.41 12.00
N ALA A 89 -2.89 7.84 11.89
CA ALA A 89 -1.97 7.97 13.01
C ALA A 89 -2.35 9.20 13.84
N TYR A 90 -2.39 9.04 15.16
CA TYR A 90 -2.65 10.12 16.12
C TYR A 90 -1.40 10.35 16.96
N ALA A 91 -1.08 11.62 17.20
CA ALA A 91 0.04 11.99 18.03
C ALA A 91 -0.17 11.50 19.48
N PRO A 92 0.89 11.05 20.18
CA PRO A 92 0.78 10.56 21.55
C PRO A 92 0.10 11.58 22.48
N ASP A 93 -0.72 11.08 23.40
CA ASP A 93 -1.49 11.87 24.37
C ASP A 93 -2.37 12.96 23.74
N ASN A 94 -2.71 12.83 22.46
CA ASN A 94 -3.38 13.85 21.64
C ASN A 94 -2.68 15.22 21.62
N ARG A 95 -1.37 15.26 21.86
CA ARG A 95 -0.58 16.50 21.84
C ARG A 95 0.15 16.65 20.51
N PRO A 96 0.02 17.78 19.79
CA PRO A 96 0.77 18.00 18.56
C PRO A 96 2.28 17.81 18.78
N CYS A 97 2.90 16.99 17.95
CA CYS A 97 4.35 16.81 17.94
C CYS A 97 4.87 16.81 16.49
N THR A 98 6.19 16.87 16.32
CA THR A 98 6.80 17.06 15.00
C THR A 98 7.07 15.74 14.26
N ALA A 99 7.27 14.64 15.00
CA ALA A 99 7.35 13.29 14.48
C ALA A 99 7.08 12.25 15.59
N PHE A 100 6.57 11.08 15.22
CA PHE A 100 6.39 9.94 16.13
C PHE A 100 6.36 8.60 15.37
N PRO A 101 6.73 7.48 16.02
CA PRO A 101 6.65 6.17 15.41
C PRO A 101 5.22 5.63 15.40
N VAL A 102 4.90 4.83 14.39
CA VAL A 102 3.70 3.99 14.31
C VAL A 102 4.14 2.57 14.03
N ARG A 103 3.78 1.63 14.90
CA ARG A 103 4.20 0.23 14.80
C ARG A 103 2.98 -0.69 14.68
N LEU A 104 3.06 -1.62 13.74
CA LEU A 104 2.18 -2.76 13.63
C LEU A 104 2.96 -4.02 14.01
N HIS A 105 2.57 -4.64 15.12
CA HIS A 105 3.17 -5.87 15.60
C HIS A 105 2.11 -6.95 15.68
N VAL A 106 2.35 -8.08 15.02
CA VAL A 106 1.46 -9.25 15.00
C VAL A 106 2.23 -10.43 15.54
N GLN A 107 1.68 -11.08 16.56
CA GLN A 107 2.25 -12.27 17.18
C GLN A 107 1.30 -13.46 17.07
N SER A 108 1.87 -14.66 17.04
CA SER A 108 1.10 -15.89 17.21
C SER A 108 0.68 -16.04 18.68
N LYS A 109 -0.25 -16.96 18.96
CA LYS A 109 -0.62 -17.32 20.34
C LYS A 109 0.54 -17.87 21.17
N GLN A 110 1.61 -18.33 20.52
CA GLN A 110 2.80 -18.86 21.18
C GLN A 110 3.86 -17.76 21.39
N GLY A 111 3.52 -16.48 21.13
CA GLY A 111 4.43 -15.34 21.29
C GLY A 111 5.41 -15.13 20.13
N GLN A 112 5.32 -15.91 19.06
CA GLN A 112 6.18 -15.75 17.89
C GLN A 112 5.79 -14.50 17.09
N THR A 113 6.73 -13.59 16.84
CA THR A 113 6.50 -12.45 15.93
C THR A 113 6.27 -12.93 14.50
N LEU A 114 5.09 -12.61 13.96
CA LEU A 114 4.68 -12.92 12.58
C LEU A 114 4.87 -11.73 11.63
N LEU A 115 4.74 -10.51 12.15
CA LEU A 115 4.96 -9.25 11.45
C LEU A 115 5.37 -8.19 12.47
N ASP A 116 6.40 -7.40 12.17
CA ASP A 116 6.81 -6.25 12.97
C ASP A 116 7.26 -5.14 12.02
N LYS A 117 6.42 -4.12 11.86
CA LYS A 117 6.64 -3.03 10.92
C LYS A 117 6.46 -1.71 11.62
N THR A 118 7.52 -0.91 11.64
CA THR A 118 7.52 0.44 12.21
C THR A 118 7.69 1.48 11.09
N LEU A 119 6.86 2.51 11.14
CA LEU A 119 6.92 3.71 10.31
C LEU A 119 7.28 4.90 11.19
N THR A 120 8.00 5.86 10.65
CA THR A 120 8.09 7.21 11.22
C THR A 120 7.10 8.10 10.50
N VAL A 121 6.22 8.74 11.27
CA VAL A 121 5.26 9.73 10.78
C VAL A 121 5.76 11.10 11.19
N THR A 122 5.90 12.00 10.22
CA THR A 122 6.48 13.33 10.39
C THR A 122 5.49 14.42 9.97
N GLY A 123 5.62 15.59 10.59
CA GLY A 123 4.92 16.80 10.21
C GLY A 123 5.25 17.27 8.79
N GLU A 124 4.55 18.32 8.35
CA GLU A 124 4.89 18.95 7.07
C GLU A 124 6.31 19.50 7.11
N ARG A 125 7.06 19.23 6.04
CA ARG A 125 8.42 19.73 5.82
C ARG A 125 8.69 19.77 4.32
N GLU A 126 9.64 20.60 3.93
CA GLU A 126 9.94 20.89 2.54
C GLU A 126 11.45 20.81 2.30
N PHE A 127 11.83 20.39 1.11
CA PHE A 127 13.15 20.71 0.58
C PHE A 127 13.15 22.16 0.13
N ILE A 128 14.08 22.95 0.65
CA ILE A 128 14.27 24.36 0.28
C ILE A 128 15.66 24.55 -0.30
N ARG A 129 15.76 25.37 -1.34
CA ARG A 129 17.03 25.75 -1.94
C ARG A 129 17.52 27.05 -1.32
N ASP A 130 18.69 27.01 -0.70
CA ASP A 130 19.29 28.20 -0.11
C ASP A 130 19.92 29.13 -1.18
N ALA A 131 20.43 30.28 -0.74
CA ALA A 131 21.05 31.27 -1.62
C ALA A 131 22.35 30.75 -2.30
N GLY A 132 23.01 29.76 -1.70
CA GLY A 132 24.17 29.06 -2.29
C GLY A 132 23.76 27.97 -3.29
N GLY A 133 22.46 27.75 -3.48
CA GLY A 133 21.92 26.75 -4.39
C GLY A 133 21.88 25.34 -3.81
N GLN A 134 22.21 25.15 -2.52
CA GLN A 134 22.18 23.86 -1.85
C GLN A 134 20.77 23.56 -1.33
N TRP A 135 20.39 22.28 -1.36
CA TRP A 135 19.10 21.83 -0.85
C TRP A 135 19.21 21.45 0.62
N GLN A 136 18.27 21.94 1.40
CA GLN A 136 18.12 21.65 2.82
C GLN A 136 16.69 21.13 3.08
N LEU A 137 16.54 20.30 4.11
CA LEU A 137 15.22 19.85 4.56
C LEU A 137 14.82 20.68 5.77
N THR A 138 13.63 21.30 5.74
CA THR A 138 13.14 22.10 6.86
C THR A 138 12.80 21.22 8.07
N ASP A 139 12.81 21.84 9.25
CA ASP A 139 12.24 21.22 10.43
C ASP A 139 10.74 20.92 10.23
N PRO A 140 10.25 19.78 10.75
CA PRO A 140 8.85 19.41 10.61
C PRO A 140 7.94 20.26 11.49
N LYS A 141 6.82 20.72 10.91
CA LYS A 141 5.77 21.41 11.66
C LYS A 141 5.06 20.47 12.64
N PRO A 142 4.65 20.93 13.84
CA PRO A 142 3.80 20.12 14.72
C PRO A 142 2.49 19.70 14.04
N PHE A 143 2.05 18.47 14.29
CA PHE A 143 0.78 17.94 13.78
C PHE A 143 0.17 16.96 14.80
N SER A 144 -1.15 16.82 14.77
CA SER A 144 -1.87 15.89 15.65
C SER A 144 -2.22 14.56 14.97
N THR A 145 -2.43 14.57 13.65
CA THR A 145 -2.91 13.38 12.93
C THR A 145 -2.36 13.29 11.51
N LEU A 146 -2.12 12.08 11.00
CA LEU A 146 -1.83 11.84 9.59
C LEU A 146 -2.49 10.53 9.10
N PRO A 147 -3.28 10.54 8.02
CA PRO A 147 -3.74 9.30 7.40
C PRO A 147 -2.57 8.42 6.95
N LEU A 148 -2.64 7.11 7.22
CA LEU A 148 -1.65 6.14 6.76
C LEU A 148 -1.91 5.81 5.27
N ASP A 149 -1.60 6.78 4.42
CA ASP A 149 -1.83 6.78 2.98
C ASP A 149 -0.49 6.96 2.25
N TYR A 150 -0.26 6.15 1.21
CA TYR A 150 0.97 6.18 0.40
C TYR A 150 1.25 7.54 -0.27
N ARG A 151 0.25 8.43 -0.37
CA ARG A 151 0.49 9.81 -0.82
C ARG A 151 1.49 10.57 0.02
N TYR A 152 1.62 10.20 1.29
CA TYR A 152 2.53 10.83 2.25
C TYR A 152 3.90 10.14 2.29
N ALA A 153 4.09 9.04 1.58
CA ALA A 153 5.37 8.36 1.42
C ALA A 153 6.14 8.92 0.21
N PHE A 154 7.41 8.52 0.07
CA PHE A 154 8.21 8.87 -1.11
C PHE A 154 7.52 8.38 -2.41
N GLY A 155 7.47 9.25 -3.41
CA GLY A 155 6.88 8.96 -4.71
C GLY A 155 6.36 10.21 -5.42
N GLY A 156 5.40 10.04 -6.32
CA GLY A 156 4.71 11.12 -7.02
C GLY A 156 4.99 11.13 -8.53
N GLU A 157 4.62 12.24 -9.17
CA GLU A 157 4.73 12.43 -10.62
C GLU A 157 5.19 13.85 -10.98
N CYS A 158 5.85 13.97 -12.13
CA CYS A 158 6.28 15.21 -12.75
C CYS A 158 5.53 15.39 -14.07
N LYS A 159 4.68 16.42 -14.18
CA LYS A 159 3.90 16.73 -15.39
C LYS A 159 4.11 18.17 -15.84
N ILE A 160 4.34 18.38 -17.13
CA ILE A 160 4.32 19.70 -17.77
C ILE A 160 3.23 19.71 -18.84
N GLN A 161 2.21 20.53 -18.61
CA GLN A 161 1.07 20.68 -19.52
C GLN A 161 1.43 21.59 -20.70
N ALA A 162 0.63 21.54 -21.78
CA ALA A 162 0.91 22.29 -23.01
C ALA A 162 0.85 23.81 -22.84
N ASP A 163 0.08 24.29 -21.87
CA ASP A 163 -0.08 25.70 -21.50
C ASP A 163 0.96 26.20 -20.48
N ASP A 164 1.84 25.31 -19.99
CA ASP A 164 2.87 25.66 -19.02
C ASP A 164 4.05 26.38 -19.70
N LYS A 165 4.50 27.50 -19.12
CA LYS A 165 5.67 28.26 -19.62
C LYS A 165 6.96 27.42 -19.62
N ALA A 166 7.03 26.41 -18.76
CA ALA A 166 8.15 25.47 -18.68
C ALA A 166 8.32 24.62 -19.95
N VAL A 167 7.32 24.56 -20.83
CA VAL A 167 7.42 23.87 -22.12
C VAL A 167 8.59 24.40 -22.97
N ALA A 168 8.92 25.68 -22.87
CA ALA A 168 10.05 26.29 -23.60
C ALA A 168 11.42 25.76 -23.15
N GLN A 169 11.51 25.17 -21.96
CA GLN A 169 12.75 24.67 -21.38
C GLN A 169 12.94 23.15 -21.58
N LEU A 170 11.92 22.46 -22.11
CA LEU A 170 11.96 21.02 -22.36
C LEU A 170 12.77 20.70 -23.62
N LYS A 171 13.74 19.77 -23.50
CA LYS A 171 14.40 19.15 -24.65
C LYS A 171 13.45 18.18 -25.33
N GLU A 172 13.73 17.85 -26.59
CA GLU A 172 12.93 16.87 -27.33
C GLU A 172 12.91 15.49 -26.64
N SER A 173 14.05 15.08 -26.06
CA SER A 173 14.17 13.83 -25.30
C SER A 173 13.32 13.77 -24.03
N ASP A 174 12.90 14.93 -23.50
CA ASP A 174 12.12 15.02 -22.27
C ASP A 174 10.61 14.97 -22.54
N ARG A 175 10.20 15.13 -23.81
CA ARG A 175 8.81 15.17 -24.24
C ARG A 175 8.27 13.76 -24.45
N LEU A 176 6.98 13.59 -24.18
CA LEU A 176 6.25 12.41 -24.61
C LEU A 176 6.14 12.42 -26.13
N THR A 177 6.48 11.28 -26.75
CA THR A 177 6.23 11.03 -28.18
C THR A 177 4.73 11.06 -28.49
N SER A 178 4.36 11.26 -29.76
CA SER A 178 2.96 11.21 -30.20
C SER A 178 2.27 9.90 -29.81
N ALA A 179 2.97 8.76 -29.92
CA ALA A 179 2.43 7.46 -29.51
C ALA A 179 2.18 7.39 -28.00
N GLN A 180 3.12 7.86 -27.17
CA GLN A 180 2.95 7.93 -25.72
C GLN A 180 1.80 8.85 -25.31
N ARG A 181 1.63 10.01 -25.98
CA ARG A 181 0.51 10.92 -25.73
C ARG A 181 -0.83 10.30 -26.10
N GLN A 182 -0.89 9.56 -27.22
CA GLN A 182 -2.11 8.86 -27.65
C GLN A 182 -2.52 7.75 -26.66
N GLN A 183 -1.55 7.08 -26.03
CA GLN A 183 -1.79 6.04 -25.02
C GLN A 183 -1.87 6.58 -23.58
N HIS A 184 -1.74 7.90 -23.39
CA HIS A 184 -1.70 8.49 -22.07
C HIS A 184 -3.09 8.42 -21.40
N PRO A 185 -3.18 8.12 -20.09
CA PRO A 185 -4.46 8.01 -19.40
C PRO A 185 -5.30 9.30 -19.42
N ASP A 186 -4.65 10.46 -19.54
CA ASP A 186 -5.32 11.76 -19.63
C ASP A 186 -5.88 12.07 -21.04
N GLY A 187 -5.71 11.17 -22.02
CA GLY A 187 -6.28 11.30 -23.36
C GLY A 187 -5.87 12.59 -24.08
N GLU A 188 -6.85 13.36 -24.58
CA GLU A 188 -6.61 14.66 -25.22
C GLU A 188 -5.90 15.68 -24.32
N LYS A 189 -6.00 15.51 -23.00
CA LYS A 189 -5.32 16.33 -21.99
C LYS A 189 -3.93 15.79 -21.62
N ALA A 190 -3.37 14.88 -22.43
CA ALA A 190 -2.04 14.34 -22.22
C ALA A 190 -1.00 15.47 -22.13
N PRO A 191 -0.18 15.50 -21.06
CA PRO A 191 0.87 16.49 -20.88
C PRO A 191 1.92 16.39 -22.01
N VAL A 192 2.73 17.44 -22.13
CA VAL A 192 3.85 17.48 -23.08
C VAL A 192 5.01 16.61 -22.57
N ALA A 193 5.24 16.59 -21.26
CA ALA A 193 6.21 15.74 -20.61
C ALA A 193 5.62 15.16 -19.32
N HIS A 194 5.85 13.87 -19.07
CA HIS A 194 5.38 13.18 -17.88
C HIS A 194 6.34 12.08 -17.46
N ALA A 195 6.63 12.01 -16.16
CA ALA A 195 7.24 10.87 -15.52
C ALA A 195 6.54 10.61 -14.17
N ALA A 196 6.27 9.35 -13.87
CA ALA A 196 5.72 8.94 -12.58
C ALA A 196 6.71 8.02 -11.87
N CYS A 197 6.81 8.14 -10.54
CA CYS A 197 7.56 7.21 -9.72
C CYS A 197 6.90 5.84 -9.79
N GLU A 198 7.52 4.88 -10.46
CA GLU A 198 6.87 3.60 -10.74
C GLU A 198 6.58 2.78 -9.48
N THR A 199 7.33 3.01 -8.38
CA THR A 199 7.11 2.33 -7.10
C THR A 199 5.94 2.91 -6.32
N ASN A 200 5.67 4.21 -6.46
CA ASN A 200 4.57 4.92 -5.81
C ASN A 200 4.20 6.20 -6.56
N PRO A 201 3.34 6.14 -7.59
CA PRO A 201 2.96 7.32 -8.36
C PRO A 201 2.10 8.31 -7.57
N LEU A 202 1.52 7.90 -6.44
CA LEU A 202 0.66 8.76 -5.61
C LEU A 202 1.44 9.60 -4.59
N GLY A 203 2.69 9.22 -4.31
CA GLY A 203 3.52 9.78 -3.24
C GLY A 203 3.92 11.24 -3.45
N MET A 204 4.93 11.64 -2.68
CA MET A 204 5.53 12.98 -2.78
C MET A 204 7.06 12.93 -2.73
N GLY A 205 7.71 13.98 -3.25
CA GLY A 205 9.18 14.13 -3.23
C GLY A 205 9.93 13.60 -4.46
N PHE A 206 9.27 12.84 -5.35
CA PHE A 206 9.86 12.40 -6.61
C PHE A 206 9.91 13.55 -7.62
N ILE A 207 11.12 13.86 -8.11
CA ILE A 207 11.37 14.93 -9.08
C ILE A 207 12.45 14.48 -10.06
N THR A 208 12.15 14.50 -11.36
CA THR A 208 13.14 14.15 -12.39
C THR A 208 14.09 15.31 -12.69
N PRO A 209 15.31 15.03 -13.19
CA PRO A 209 16.25 16.07 -13.60
C PRO A 209 15.68 17.03 -14.66
N TRP A 210 14.96 16.50 -15.66
CA TRP A 210 14.34 17.33 -16.70
C TRP A 210 13.28 18.27 -16.13
N TYR A 211 12.50 17.82 -15.15
CA TYR A 211 11.45 18.63 -14.53
C TYR A 211 12.05 19.77 -13.70
N ALA A 212 13.11 19.49 -12.94
CA ALA A 212 13.82 20.49 -12.14
C ALA A 212 14.62 21.49 -12.98
N ASN A 213 15.05 21.10 -14.19
CA ASN A 213 15.65 22.03 -15.14
C ASN A 213 14.59 22.93 -15.79
N ALA A 214 13.44 22.35 -16.16
CA ALA A 214 12.37 23.09 -16.82
C ALA A 214 11.61 24.02 -15.87
N LYS A 215 11.44 23.62 -14.61
CA LYS A 215 10.85 24.45 -13.54
C LYS A 215 11.94 24.78 -12.52
N PRO A 216 12.36 26.04 -12.35
CA PRO A 216 13.35 26.42 -11.35
C PRO A 216 12.76 26.32 -9.94
N LEU A 217 12.71 25.10 -9.41
CA LEU A 217 12.14 24.80 -8.11
C LEU A 217 13.00 25.41 -7.00
N THR A 218 12.36 26.14 -6.10
CA THR A 218 12.98 26.67 -4.88
C THR A 218 12.50 25.95 -3.63
N ARG A 219 11.33 25.30 -3.71
CA ARG A 219 10.67 24.59 -2.61
C ARG A 219 9.94 23.36 -3.14
N CYS A 220 10.07 22.23 -2.44
CA CYS A 220 9.38 20.99 -2.79
C CYS A 220 8.89 20.27 -1.52
N PRO A 221 7.64 19.78 -1.45
CA PRO A 221 7.16 18.97 -0.33
C PRO A 221 8.02 17.72 -0.13
N ALA A 222 8.32 17.38 1.12
CA ALA A 222 9.07 16.18 1.49
C ALA A 222 8.17 15.08 2.07
N PRO A 223 8.52 13.79 1.90
CA PRO A 223 7.76 12.68 2.48
C PRO A 223 7.57 12.79 3.98
N ARG A 224 6.36 12.42 4.42
CA ARG A 224 5.90 12.43 5.81
C ARG A 224 5.81 11.04 6.43
N ILE A 225 5.77 9.98 5.61
CA ILE A 225 5.84 8.59 6.04
C ILE A 225 7.13 7.97 5.50
N SER A 226 7.96 7.45 6.39
CA SER A 226 9.21 6.77 6.03
C SER A 226 9.50 5.60 6.98
N ALA A 227 10.48 4.77 6.63
CA ALA A 227 11.06 3.83 7.58
C ALA A 227 11.98 4.63 8.55
N PRO A 228 12.04 4.26 9.84
CA PRO A 228 12.89 4.95 10.81
C PRO A 228 14.37 4.99 10.41
N GLU A 229 14.90 3.87 9.93
CA GLU A 229 16.34 3.70 9.66
C GLU A 229 16.80 4.28 8.32
N VAL A 230 15.87 4.48 7.38
CA VAL A 230 16.19 4.90 6.00
C VAL A 230 15.29 6.05 5.52
N PRO A 231 15.31 7.22 6.19
CA PRO A 231 14.53 8.37 5.76
C PRO A 231 15.08 8.94 4.44
N PHE A 232 14.18 9.54 3.65
CA PHE A 232 14.58 10.33 2.48
C PHE A 232 15.10 11.70 2.92
N THR A 233 16.30 12.09 2.49
CA THR A 233 17.07 13.22 3.04
C THR A 233 17.43 14.23 1.96
N ALA A 234 17.90 15.42 2.35
CA ALA A 234 18.33 16.45 1.40
C ALA A 234 19.47 15.99 0.46
N PRO A 235 20.50 15.23 0.92
CA PRO A 235 21.46 14.61 0.02
C PRO A 235 20.84 13.65 -1.01
N HIS A 236 19.84 12.85 -0.62
CA HIS A 236 19.11 12.00 -1.57
C HIS A 236 18.37 12.86 -2.61
N PHE A 237 17.68 13.90 -2.16
CA PHE A 237 16.99 14.84 -3.03
C PHE A 237 17.95 15.51 -4.02
N ALA A 238 19.11 16.00 -3.56
CA ALA A 238 20.12 16.58 -4.44
C ALA A 238 20.64 15.59 -5.50
N LYS A 239 20.93 14.33 -5.09
CA LYS A 239 21.32 13.26 -6.04
C LYS A 239 20.23 12.94 -7.06
N GLN A 240 18.96 12.98 -6.64
CA GLN A 240 17.81 12.77 -7.52
C GLN A 240 17.75 13.84 -8.61
N LEU A 241 17.89 15.12 -8.22
CA LEU A 241 17.90 16.23 -9.18
C LEU A 241 19.09 16.17 -10.14
N ALA A 242 20.23 15.65 -9.67
CA ALA A 242 21.41 15.39 -10.50
C ALA A 242 21.29 14.13 -11.38
N GLY A 243 20.23 13.33 -11.24
CA GLY A 243 20.04 12.08 -11.99
C GLY A 243 21.00 10.95 -11.58
N THR A 244 21.57 11.03 -10.37
CA THR A 244 22.58 10.06 -9.86
C THR A 244 22.05 9.19 -8.72
N LEU A 245 20.79 9.39 -8.30
CA LEU A 245 20.15 8.56 -7.30
C LEU A 245 19.61 7.28 -7.94
N SER A 246 20.03 6.12 -7.42
CA SER A 246 19.49 4.82 -7.85
C SER A 246 18.03 4.67 -7.42
N ALA A 247 17.18 4.13 -8.30
CA ALA A 247 15.79 3.80 -7.99
C ALA A 247 15.65 2.74 -6.88
N ASP A 248 16.66 1.89 -6.70
CA ASP A 248 16.70 0.85 -5.67
C ASP A 248 17.14 1.35 -4.29
N THR A 249 17.42 2.66 -4.17
CA THR A 249 17.77 3.27 -2.88
C THR A 249 16.65 2.97 -1.86
N PRO A 250 16.95 2.38 -0.69
CA PRO A 250 15.92 1.99 0.29
C PRO A 250 14.99 3.15 0.69
N ALA A 251 15.51 4.37 0.81
CA ALA A 251 14.74 5.57 1.12
C ALA A 251 13.72 5.97 0.02
N CYS A 252 13.86 5.45 -1.20
CA CYS A 252 12.96 5.67 -2.33
C CYS A 252 11.85 4.61 -2.43
N GLN A 253 11.83 3.65 -1.52
CA GLN A 253 10.84 2.58 -1.49
C GLN A 253 9.63 3.05 -0.68
N PRO A 254 8.39 2.87 -1.18
CA PRO A 254 7.21 3.35 -0.49
C PRO A 254 7.02 2.68 0.85
N GLN A 255 6.68 3.47 1.87
CA GLN A 255 6.48 3.02 3.24
C GLN A 255 5.03 3.25 3.64
N GLY A 256 4.38 2.22 4.18
CA GLY A 256 2.96 2.26 4.53
C GLY A 256 2.47 0.92 5.06
N LEU A 257 1.19 0.88 5.46
CA LEU A 257 0.49 -0.32 5.94
C LEU A 257 -0.76 -0.64 5.10
N GLY A 258 -0.98 0.10 4.02
CA GLY A 258 -2.12 -0.07 3.11
C GLY A 258 -1.85 -1.05 1.97
N PHE A 259 -2.79 -1.15 1.03
CA PHE A 259 -2.57 -1.86 -0.23
C PHE A 259 -1.56 -1.12 -1.12
N LEU A 260 -0.56 -1.82 -1.64
CA LEU A 260 0.25 -1.33 -2.76
C LEU A 260 -0.53 -1.55 -4.06
N GLY A 261 -0.61 -0.54 -4.92
CA GLY A 261 -1.35 -0.69 -6.18
C GLY A 261 -0.77 -1.81 -7.06
N ARG A 262 -1.63 -2.67 -7.63
CA ARG A 262 -1.25 -3.67 -8.64
C ARG A 262 -0.41 -3.12 -9.81
N PRO A 263 -0.71 -1.92 -10.37
CA PRO A 263 0.08 -1.39 -11.49
C PRO A 263 1.44 -0.82 -11.07
N TRP A 264 1.76 -0.75 -9.78
CA TRP A 264 3.03 -0.19 -9.31
C TRP A 264 4.14 -1.24 -9.43
N LEU A 265 5.36 -0.79 -9.72
CA LEU A 265 6.52 -1.65 -9.99
C LEU A 265 6.67 -2.83 -9.02
N PRO A 266 6.55 -2.67 -7.68
CA PRO A 266 6.74 -3.78 -6.74
C PRO A 266 5.79 -4.96 -6.98
N ARG A 267 4.57 -4.72 -7.48
CA ARG A 267 3.60 -5.78 -7.80
C ARG A 267 3.52 -6.07 -9.29
N ARG A 268 3.70 -5.07 -10.14
CA ARG A 268 3.65 -5.24 -11.61
C ARG A 268 4.67 -6.27 -12.10
N GLN A 269 5.83 -6.37 -11.46
CA GLN A 269 6.84 -7.38 -11.76
C GLN A 269 6.38 -8.83 -11.51
N LEU A 270 5.31 -9.04 -10.73
CA LEU A 270 4.79 -10.35 -10.36
C LEU A 270 3.62 -10.82 -11.27
N ALA A 271 3.13 -9.94 -12.15
CA ALA A 271 1.93 -10.17 -12.97
C ALA A 271 2.09 -11.22 -14.08
N GLY A 272 3.31 -11.71 -14.34
CA GLY A 272 3.64 -12.58 -15.47
C GLY A 272 3.89 -11.80 -16.77
N THR A 273 4.17 -12.51 -17.87
CA THR A 273 4.35 -11.91 -19.20
C THR A 273 3.07 -11.97 -20.03
N TYR A 274 2.86 -10.95 -20.85
CA TYR A 274 1.77 -10.87 -21.83
C TYR A 274 2.39 -10.70 -23.22
N ASP A 275 3.00 -11.79 -23.72
CA ASP A 275 3.75 -11.84 -24.97
C ASP A 275 2.88 -12.32 -26.15
N ALA A 276 3.50 -12.52 -27.31
CA ALA A 276 2.80 -13.00 -28.51
C ALA A 276 2.24 -14.42 -28.31
N ASP A 277 2.86 -15.22 -27.44
CA ASP A 277 2.42 -16.58 -27.11
C ASP A 277 1.14 -16.56 -26.28
N TRP A 278 0.92 -15.53 -25.43
CA TRP A 278 -0.37 -15.29 -24.76
C TRP A 278 -1.53 -15.05 -25.74
N ARG A 279 -1.29 -14.42 -26.90
CA ARG A 279 -2.34 -14.11 -27.89
C ARG A 279 -2.81 -15.33 -28.67
N ALA A 280 -2.12 -16.47 -28.54
CA ALA A 280 -2.58 -17.74 -29.07
C ALA A 280 -3.71 -18.30 -28.19
N PRO A 281 -4.70 -19.01 -28.75
CA PRO A 281 -5.97 -19.34 -28.08
C PRO A 281 -5.90 -20.39 -26.94
N ALA A 282 -4.79 -20.51 -26.19
CA ALA A 282 -4.61 -21.58 -25.21
C ALA A 282 -3.80 -21.28 -23.94
N CYS A 283 -3.36 -20.04 -23.65
CA CYS A 283 -2.46 -19.81 -22.51
C CYS A 283 -2.86 -18.66 -21.58
N HIS A 284 -2.95 -18.94 -20.28
CA HIS A 284 -2.85 -17.95 -19.22
C HIS A 284 -1.43 -17.34 -19.17
N PRO A 285 -1.23 -16.11 -18.65
CA PRO A 285 0.09 -15.49 -18.62
C PRO A 285 1.10 -16.38 -17.88
N ALA A 286 2.13 -16.82 -18.60
CA ALA A 286 3.19 -17.62 -18.03
C ALA A 286 3.97 -16.80 -16.99
N GLY A 287 4.36 -17.45 -15.88
CA GLY A 287 5.23 -16.84 -14.86
C GLY A 287 4.55 -15.88 -13.88
N ALA A 288 3.22 -15.74 -13.89
CA ALA A 288 2.52 -14.97 -12.86
C ALA A 288 2.72 -15.62 -11.48
N SER A 289 3.24 -14.84 -10.53
CA SER A 289 3.47 -15.32 -9.17
C SER A 289 2.18 -15.23 -8.35
N SER A 290 1.91 -16.23 -7.49
CA SER A 290 0.79 -16.16 -6.53
C SER A 290 0.90 -14.96 -5.59
N VAL A 291 2.11 -14.42 -5.40
CA VAL A 291 2.38 -13.20 -4.63
C VAL A 291 1.82 -11.94 -5.32
N TYR A 292 1.52 -11.98 -6.62
CA TYR A 292 0.86 -10.86 -7.31
C TYR A 292 -0.47 -10.46 -6.66
N PHE A 293 -1.23 -11.46 -6.20
CA PHE A 293 -2.52 -11.25 -5.53
C PHE A 293 -2.37 -10.84 -4.05
N ALA A 294 -1.15 -10.86 -3.50
CA ALA A 294 -0.88 -10.33 -2.18
C ALA A 294 -0.89 -8.80 -2.23
N ALA A 295 -1.49 -8.18 -1.21
CA ALA A 295 -1.60 -6.73 -1.09
C ALA A 295 -0.24 -6.04 -0.87
N ALA A 296 0.73 -6.79 -0.32
CA ALA A 296 2.10 -6.35 -0.11
C ALA A 296 3.06 -7.02 -1.10
N ALA A 297 4.05 -6.26 -1.58
CA ALA A 297 4.95 -6.69 -2.64
C ALA A 297 6.16 -7.49 -2.14
N ARG A 298 6.57 -7.31 -0.87
CA ARG A 298 7.73 -8.01 -0.30
C ARG A 298 7.31 -9.13 0.62
N ARG A 299 8.13 -10.18 0.61
CA ARG A 299 7.97 -11.37 1.47
C ARG A 299 8.03 -11.05 2.98
N GLU A 300 8.64 -9.93 3.34
CA GLU A 300 8.79 -9.40 4.71
C GLU A 300 7.54 -8.65 5.19
N ASP A 301 6.74 -8.10 4.27
CA ASP A 301 5.52 -7.35 4.57
C ASP A 301 4.28 -8.26 4.67
N VAL A 302 4.43 -9.56 4.36
CA VAL A 302 3.35 -10.56 4.37
C VAL A 302 3.58 -11.53 5.54
N ALA A 303 2.60 -11.63 6.44
CA ALA A 303 2.71 -12.46 7.64
C ALA A 303 2.76 -13.97 7.29
N ARG A 304 3.64 -14.70 7.97
CA ARG A 304 3.69 -16.18 7.92
C ARG A 304 2.68 -16.77 8.91
N ALA A 305 1.39 -16.56 8.67
CA ALA A 305 0.34 -17.19 9.46
C ALA A 305 -0.30 -18.32 8.66
N ASP A 306 -0.42 -19.51 9.26
CA ASP A 306 -1.28 -20.57 8.74
C ASP A 306 -2.74 -20.26 9.09
N ALA A 307 -3.61 -20.40 8.09
CA ALA A 307 -5.04 -20.04 8.01
C ALA A 307 -5.37 -18.57 7.66
N PRO A 308 -6.32 -18.33 6.73
CA PRO A 308 -6.74 -16.98 6.36
C PRO A 308 -7.53 -16.33 7.51
N ARG A 309 -7.00 -15.24 8.06
CA ARG A 309 -7.71 -14.34 8.97
C ARG A 309 -7.61 -12.93 8.41
N TYR A 310 -8.64 -12.51 7.69
CA TYR A 310 -8.78 -11.10 7.31
C TYR A 310 -9.06 -10.29 8.58
N VAL A 311 -8.11 -9.44 8.96
CA VAL A 311 -8.30 -8.44 10.03
C VAL A 311 -8.28 -7.07 9.37
N ASN A 312 -9.46 -6.46 9.21
CA ASN A 312 -9.58 -5.06 8.82
C ASN A 312 -9.89 -4.26 10.09
N ALA A 313 -8.84 -3.70 10.71
CA ALA A 313 -9.01 -2.89 11.91
C ALA A 313 -9.34 -1.44 11.52
N ARG A 314 -10.61 -1.04 11.69
CA ARG A 314 -11.00 0.37 11.73
C ARG A 314 -11.13 0.80 13.19
N GLN A 315 -10.09 1.40 13.74
CA GLN A 315 -10.15 1.98 15.08
C GLN A 315 -10.71 3.40 14.97
N ARG A 316 -11.86 3.67 15.61
CA ARG A 316 -12.28 5.05 15.95
C ARG A 316 -11.60 5.39 17.27
N GLY A 317 -11.01 6.58 17.32
CA GLY A 317 -10.10 7.02 18.37
C GLY A 317 -10.59 6.67 19.78
N ALA A 318 -9.73 6.01 20.54
CA ALA A 318 -9.79 5.95 21.98
C ALA A 318 -8.34 5.96 22.49
N ASP A 319 -8.10 6.84 23.45
CA ASP A 319 -6.82 7.05 24.12
C ASP A 319 -6.30 5.74 24.74
N ALA A 320 -5.11 5.32 24.33
CA ALA A 320 -4.16 4.55 25.15
C ALA A 320 -2.85 4.39 24.37
N ALA A 321 -1.83 5.14 24.80
CA ALA A 321 -0.45 4.77 24.54
C ALA A 321 -0.10 3.56 25.41
N SER A 322 0.02 2.39 24.80
CA SER A 322 0.74 1.24 25.37
C SER A 322 0.97 0.21 24.28
N ASP A 323 2.12 -0.45 24.28
CA ASP A 323 2.37 -1.67 23.50
C ASP A 323 1.20 -2.65 23.70
N LEU A 324 0.54 -3.05 22.61
CA LEU A 324 -0.60 -3.96 22.63
C LEU A 324 -0.21 -5.29 21.96
N SER A 325 0.04 -6.31 22.78
CA SER A 325 -0.04 -7.71 22.40
C SER A 325 -1.47 -8.21 22.70
N ALA A 326 -2.16 -8.74 21.69
CA ALA A 326 -3.51 -9.27 21.85
C ALA A 326 -3.49 -10.80 21.83
N GLU A 327 -3.72 -11.42 22.99
CA GLU A 327 -4.02 -12.85 23.12
C GLU A 327 -5.53 -13.08 23.02
N CYS A 328 -5.99 -13.76 21.96
CA CYS A 328 -7.37 -14.28 21.89
C CYS A 328 -7.41 -15.73 22.39
N GLU A 329 -7.85 -15.95 23.62
CA GLU A 329 -8.28 -17.27 24.10
C GLU A 329 -9.59 -17.68 23.41
N ASN A 330 -9.69 -18.95 22.99
CA ASN A 330 -10.94 -19.54 22.53
C ASN A 330 -11.21 -20.74 23.45
N ARG A 331 -12.03 -20.56 24.49
CA ARG A 331 -12.57 -21.67 25.28
C ARG A 331 -13.70 -22.31 24.47
N ALA A 332 -13.37 -23.38 23.76
CA ALA A 332 -14.39 -24.32 23.29
C ALA A 332 -14.93 -25.08 24.52
N ALA A 333 -16.18 -24.82 24.87
CA ALA A 333 -16.89 -25.58 25.90
C ALA A 333 -16.93 -27.07 25.50
N HIS A 334 -16.25 -27.90 26.29
CA HIS A 334 -16.44 -29.34 26.28
C HIS A 334 -17.74 -29.65 27.05
N SER A 335 -18.77 -30.11 26.35
CA SER A 335 -19.82 -30.92 26.95
C SER A 335 -19.59 -32.37 26.53
N GLY A 336 -18.97 -33.15 27.41
CA GLY A 336 -18.92 -34.60 27.31
C GLY A 336 -20.16 -35.26 27.92
N GLY A 337 -20.37 -36.52 27.56
CA GLY A 337 -21.36 -37.46 28.12
C GLY A 337 -22.38 -37.88 27.06
N GLY A 338 -22.54 -39.14 26.67
CA GLY A 338 -22.04 -40.39 27.23
C GLY A 338 -22.37 -41.58 26.30
N SER A 339 -21.78 -42.71 26.64
CA SER A 339 -21.64 -43.97 25.90
C SER A 339 -22.87 -44.90 25.93
N ALA A 340 -22.83 -45.90 25.03
CA ALA A 340 -23.54 -47.19 24.99
C ALA A 340 -25.04 -47.13 24.63
N ILE A 341 -25.58 -47.94 23.69
CA ILE A 341 -25.28 -49.27 23.15
C ILE A 341 -25.55 -49.26 21.64
#